data_AF-A0A0G4H1F6-F1
#
_entry.id   AF-A0A0G4H1F6-F1
#
_cell.length_a   1.000
_cell.length_b   1.000
_cell.length_c   1.000
_cell.angle_alpha   90.00
_cell.angle_beta   90.00
_cell.angle_gamma   90.00
#
_symmetry.space_group_name_H-M   'P 1'
#
loop_
_entity.id
_entity.type
_entity.pdbx_description
1 polymer ?
#
loop_
_entity_poly.entity_id
_entity_poly.type
_entity_poly.pdbx_seq_one_letter_code
_entity_poly.pdbx_strand_id
1 'polypeptide(L)'
;MTGRPMSANEFADLSRVNDRGGGAQTGRVATAATSPTRAVPRSSSSLRSSSQEQRAELDAYRLKLLADKKLERRLLEEAERRGRAREAEVAMAPFHPYNKRVVVEREEGGLMICCICLDRPMAMAVLPCRHPVFCRECSDAWMRRPPDQSMCPICRGPVEEMVLVHIVNKDREQQSCFAPL
;
A
#
# COMPACT_ATOMS: atom_id res chain seq x y z
N MET A 1 42.78 -19.98 11.93
CA MET A 1 41.86 -19.20 12.79
C MET A 1 40.44 -19.61 12.45
N THR A 2 39.97 -20.67 13.11
CA THR A 2 38.71 -21.37 12.84
C THR A 2 37.66 -20.92 13.86
N GLY A 3 36.74 -20.05 13.46
CA GLY A 3 35.63 -19.60 14.30
C GLY A 3 34.37 -20.42 13.99
N ARG A 4 33.91 -21.21 14.97
CA ARG A 4 32.60 -21.88 14.97
C ARG A 4 31.49 -20.86 15.28
N PRO A 5 30.32 -20.90 14.61
CA PRO A 5 29.14 -20.19 15.10
C PRO A 5 28.45 -20.99 16.23
N MET A 6 28.12 -20.29 17.31
CA MET A 6 27.34 -20.79 18.46
C MET A 6 25.85 -20.89 18.10
N SER A 7 25.20 -21.96 18.56
CA SER A 7 23.79 -22.30 18.31
C SER A 7 22.82 -21.55 19.23
N ALA A 8 21.64 -21.20 18.70
CA ALA A 8 20.54 -20.53 19.39
C ALA A 8 19.73 -21.49 20.27
N ASN A 9 20.17 -21.74 21.50
CA ASN A 9 19.35 -22.46 22.47
C ASN A 9 19.61 -21.96 23.90
N GLU A 10 19.07 -20.78 24.23
CA GLU A 10 19.05 -20.26 25.61
C GLU A 10 18.04 -19.11 25.68
N PHE A 11 16.76 -19.39 25.94
CA PHE A 11 15.85 -18.36 26.47
C PHE A 11 14.69 -18.98 27.25
N ALA A 12 14.83 -18.91 28.59
CA ALA A 12 13.79 -18.72 29.60
C ALA A 12 12.81 -19.88 29.92
N ASP A 13 13.25 -20.71 30.88
CA ASP A 13 12.41 -21.26 31.96
C ASP A 13 12.55 -20.33 33.20
N LEU A 14 11.65 -20.43 34.18
CA LEU A 14 11.52 -19.67 35.44
C LEU A 14 10.69 -18.37 35.31
N SER A 15 9.45 -18.28 35.81
CA SER A 15 9.16 -18.38 37.25
C SER A 15 7.66 -18.57 37.50
N ARG A 16 7.30 -19.75 38.01
CA ARG A 16 6.13 -19.98 38.87
C ARG A 16 6.49 -19.57 40.31
N VAL A 17 5.43 -19.26 41.07
CA VAL A 17 5.36 -19.18 42.54
C VAL A 17 5.85 -17.87 43.17
N ASN A 18 4.91 -17.04 43.60
CA ASN A 18 5.01 -16.54 44.97
C ASN A 18 3.65 -16.64 45.67
N ASP A 19 3.74 -17.17 46.87
CA ASP A 19 2.72 -17.70 47.74
C ASP A 19 2.89 -16.96 49.08
N ARG A 20 1.85 -16.96 49.93
CA ARG A 20 1.80 -16.52 51.34
C ARG A 20 1.73 -14.99 51.58
N GLY A 21 0.92 -14.49 52.51
CA GLY A 21 0.05 -15.14 53.50
C GLY A 21 -0.45 -14.16 54.59
N GLY A 22 -1.29 -14.67 55.48
CA GLY A 22 -1.69 -14.09 56.79
C GLY A 22 -3.04 -13.36 56.77
N GLY A 23 -4.07 -13.66 57.57
CA GLY A 23 -4.22 -14.55 58.73
C GLY A 23 -5.03 -13.82 59.82
N ALA A 24 -6.17 -14.41 60.25
CA ALA A 24 -6.87 -14.23 61.55
C ALA A 24 -7.40 -12.82 61.91
N GLN A 25 -8.45 -12.57 62.69
CA GLN A 25 -9.50 -13.31 63.41
C GLN A 25 -10.52 -12.23 63.90
N THR A 26 -11.79 -12.64 64.04
CA THR A 26 -12.82 -12.26 65.05
C THR A 26 -12.92 -10.83 65.63
N GLY A 27 -14.16 -10.33 65.77
CA GLY A 27 -14.46 -9.32 66.79
C GLY A 27 -15.63 -8.35 66.53
N ARG A 28 -16.79 -8.72 67.08
CA ARG A 28 -17.82 -7.90 67.73
C ARG A 28 -18.11 -6.44 67.29
N VAL A 29 -19.42 -6.26 67.06
CA VAL A 29 -20.28 -5.05 67.20
C VAL A 29 -19.75 -3.98 68.16
N ALA A 30 -19.74 -2.72 67.71
CA ALA A 30 -19.76 -1.55 68.57
C ALA A 30 -20.74 -0.50 68.02
N THR A 31 -21.60 -0.03 68.93
CA THR A 31 -22.71 0.90 68.77
C THR A 31 -22.25 2.37 68.72
N ALA A 32 -22.99 3.15 67.91
CA ALA A 32 -23.28 4.58 67.98
C ALA A 32 -22.37 5.52 68.80
N ALA A 33 -21.82 6.54 68.12
CA ALA A 33 -21.93 7.94 68.53
C ALA A 33 -21.35 8.85 67.43
N THR A 34 -22.19 9.67 66.79
CA THR A 34 -21.72 10.92 66.19
C THR A 34 -22.88 11.88 66.00
N SER A 35 -22.68 13.09 66.53
CA SER A 35 -23.58 14.24 66.62
C SER A 35 -24.26 14.62 65.30
N PRO A 36 -25.40 15.35 65.34
CA PRO A 36 -26.05 15.82 64.14
C PRO A 36 -25.20 16.95 63.55
N THR A 37 -24.30 16.62 62.62
CA THR A 37 -23.77 17.61 61.69
C THR A 37 -24.96 18.11 60.88
N ARG A 38 -25.28 19.39 61.09
CA ARG A 38 -26.20 20.19 60.28
C ARG A 38 -26.08 19.80 58.81
N ALA A 39 -27.09 19.09 58.31
CA ALA A 39 -27.13 18.61 56.95
C ALA A 39 -27.12 19.82 56.00
N VAL A 40 -25.95 20.09 55.41
CA VAL A 40 -25.86 20.99 54.25
C VAL A 40 -26.74 20.37 53.16
N PRO A 41 -27.72 21.10 52.61
CA PRO A 41 -28.56 20.55 51.56
C PRO A 41 -27.65 20.13 50.41
N ARG A 42 -27.68 18.83 50.07
CA ARG A 42 -26.86 18.24 49.03
C ARG A 42 -27.38 18.70 47.66
N SER A 43 -27.00 19.89 47.22
CA SER A 43 -26.99 20.26 45.80
C SER A 43 -25.93 19.48 45.02
N SER A 44 -25.06 18.75 45.72
CA SER A 44 -23.99 17.94 45.15
C SER A 44 -24.45 16.67 44.40
N SER A 45 -25.71 16.22 44.54
CA SER A 45 -26.22 15.08 43.78
C SER A 45 -26.38 15.43 42.29
N SER A 46 -27.01 16.56 41.98
CA SER A 46 -27.27 16.98 40.59
C SER A 46 -25.98 17.30 39.81
N LEU A 47 -25.00 17.94 40.46
CA LEU A 47 -23.70 18.23 39.85
C LEU A 47 -22.85 16.96 39.63
N ARG A 48 -22.98 15.96 40.53
CA ARG A 48 -22.33 14.65 40.36
C ARG A 48 -22.98 13.84 39.24
N SER A 49 -24.32 13.88 39.11
CA SER A 49 -25.04 13.26 37.99
C SER A 49 -24.61 13.84 36.65
N SER A 50 -24.57 15.17 36.52
CA SER A 50 -24.10 15.85 35.30
C SER A 50 -22.62 15.55 34.98
N SER A 51 -21.73 15.53 35.98
CA SER A 51 -20.33 15.15 35.79
C SER A 51 -20.15 13.67 35.43
N GLN A 52 -21.06 12.80 35.87
CA GLN A 52 -21.04 11.37 35.58
C GLN A 52 -21.54 11.09 34.16
N GLU A 53 -22.57 11.82 33.72
CA GLU A 53 -23.09 11.81 32.34
C GLU A 53 -22.02 12.27 31.35
N GLN A 54 -21.38 13.41 31.60
CA GLN A 54 -20.28 13.91 30.77
C GLN A 54 -19.11 12.93 30.66
N ARG A 55 -18.79 12.20 31.73
CA ARG A 55 -17.76 11.14 31.70
C ARG A 55 -18.19 9.95 30.85
N ALA A 56 -19.44 9.51 31.00
CA ALA A 56 -19.99 8.42 30.19
C ALA A 56 -20.02 8.78 28.69
N GLU A 57 -20.34 10.03 28.36
CA GLU A 57 -20.29 10.54 26.98
C GLU A 57 -18.87 10.54 26.41
N LEU A 58 -17.89 11.01 27.19
CA LEU A 58 -16.47 10.98 26.80
C LEU A 58 -15.94 9.55 26.62
N ASP A 59 -16.35 8.63 27.49
CA ASP A 59 -15.98 7.21 27.38
C ASP A 59 -16.60 6.56 26.14
N ALA A 60 -17.86 6.87 25.84
CA ALA A 60 -18.54 6.42 24.62
C ALA A 60 -17.84 6.96 23.36
N TYR A 61 -17.45 8.23 23.35
CA TYR A 61 -16.68 8.84 22.26
C TYR A 61 -15.32 8.16 22.09
N ARG A 62 -14.60 7.93 23.18
CA ARG A 62 -13.30 7.23 23.16
C ARG A 62 -13.44 5.81 22.61
N LEU A 63 -14.50 5.09 22.99
CA LEU A 63 -14.77 3.75 22.48
C LEU A 63 -15.05 3.76 20.98
N LYS A 64 -15.81 4.74 20.49
CA LYS A 64 -16.06 4.95 19.06
C LYS A 64 -14.78 5.20 18.27
N LEU A 65 -13.92 6.10 18.77
CA LEU A 65 -12.62 6.39 18.14
C LEU A 65 -11.72 5.15 18.05
N LEU A 66 -11.76 4.28 19.07
CA LEU A 66 -11.04 3.00 19.05
C LEU A 66 -11.62 2.02 18.04
N ALA A 67 -12.95 1.99 17.87
CA ALA A 67 -13.60 1.18 16.86
C ALA A 67 -13.21 1.65 15.44
N ASP A 68 -13.23 2.97 15.21
CA ASP A 68 -12.86 3.57 13.93
C ASP A 68 -11.39 3.27 13.58
N LYS A 69 -10.46 3.45 14.53
CA LYS A 69 -9.04 3.08 14.34
C LYS A 69 -8.83 1.58 14.10
N LYS A 70 -9.67 0.71 14.68
CA LYS A 70 -9.63 -0.73 14.41
C LYS A 70 -10.12 -1.04 12.99
N LEU A 71 -11.18 -0.36 12.53
CA LEU A 71 -11.69 -0.50 11.18
C LEU A 71 -10.65 -0.02 10.15
N GLU A 72 -10.05 1.15 10.36
CA GLU A 72 -9.01 1.70 9.50
C GLU A 72 -7.84 0.71 9.30
N ARG A 73 -7.33 0.13 10.40
CA ARG A 73 -6.30 -0.91 10.33
C ARG A 73 -6.73 -2.13 9.50
N ARG A 74 -7.97 -2.61 9.66
CA ARG A 74 -8.48 -3.75 8.86
C ARG A 74 -8.55 -3.41 7.37
N LEU A 75 -8.99 -2.20 7.04
CA LEU A 75 -9.06 -1.72 5.66
C LEU A 75 -7.66 -1.64 5.03
N LEU A 76 -6.67 -1.15 5.79
CA LEU A 76 -5.27 -1.12 5.34
C LEU A 76 -4.71 -2.54 5.12
N GLU A 77 -4.93 -3.46 6.06
CA GLU A 77 -4.52 -4.87 5.92
C GLU A 77 -5.20 -5.57 4.73
N GLU A 78 -6.47 -5.26 4.46
CA GLU A 78 -7.17 -5.74 3.26
C GLU A 78 -6.60 -5.13 1.98
N ALA A 79 -6.34 -3.82 1.96
CA ALA A 79 -5.72 -3.14 0.83
C ALA A 79 -4.33 -3.71 0.52
N GLU A 80 -3.52 -3.98 1.54
CA GLU A 80 -2.22 -4.64 1.38
C GLU A 80 -2.36 -6.06 0.84
N ARG A 81 -3.30 -6.86 1.36
CA ARG A 81 -3.57 -8.21 0.82
C ARG A 81 -3.97 -8.15 -0.65
N ARG A 82 -4.82 -7.19 -1.02
CA ARG A 82 -5.20 -6.95 -2.42
C ARG A 82 -4.01 -6.49 -3.27
N GLY A 83 -3.14 -5.64 -2.72
CA GLY A 83 -1.89 -5.22 -3.37
C GLY A 83 -0.97 -6.41 -3.65
N ARG A 84 -0.68 -7.22 -2.63
CA ARG A 84 0.13 -8.45 -2.74
C ARG A 84 -0.47 -9.45 -3.73
N ALA A 85 -1.79 -9.62 -3.75
CA ALA A 85 -2.47 -10.50 -4.71
C ALA A 85 -2.29 -10.00 -6.15
N ARG A 86 -2.48 -8.70 -6.40
CA ARG A 86 -2.25 -8.10 -7.72
C ARG A 86 -0.79 -8.22 -8.16
N GLU A 87 0.15 -7.99 -7.25
CA GLU A 87 1.57 -8.13 -7.53
C GLU A 87 1.93 -9.58 -7.89
N ALA A 88 1.39 -10.56 -7.14
CA ALA A 88 1.53 -11.97 -7.46
C ALA A 88 0.88 -12.34 -8.80
N GLU A 89 -0.31 -11.82 -9.10
CA GLU A 89 -0.96 -12.00 -10.41
C GLU A 89 -0.10 -11.47 -11.55
N VAL A 90 0.49 -10.28 -11.39
CA VAL A 90 1.42 -9.69 -12.38
C VAL A 90 2.70 -10.52 -12.50
N ALA A 91 3.24 -11.03 -11.39
CA ALA A 91 4.43 -11.88 -11.40
C ALA A 91 4.19 -13.27 -12.02
N MET A 92 2.99 -13.82 -11.87
CA MET A 92 2.58 -15.11 -12.44
C MET A 92 2.02 -15.00 -13.86
N ALA A 93 1.78 -13.79 -14.37
CA ALA A 93 1.39 -13.60 -15.75
C ALA A 93 2.50 -14.14 -16.68
N PRO A 94 2.15 -14.80 -17.80
CA PRO A 94 3.14 -15.26 -18.77
C PRO A 94 4.10 -14.12 -19.14
N PHE A 95 5.40 -14.42 -19.18
CA PHE A 95 6.40 -13.48 -19.66
C PHE A 95 6.10 -13.13 -21.12
N HIS A 96 5.39 -12.03 -21.32
CA HIS A 96 5.13 -11.49 -22.64
C HIS A 96 6.21 -10.44 -22.90
N PRO A 97 7.02 -10.57 -23.97
CA PRO A 97 8.12 -9.64 -24.27
C PRO A 97 7.65 -8.17 -24.39
N TYR A 98 6.35 -7.94 -24.56
CA TYR A 98 5.75 -6.60 -24.64
C TYR A 98 5.23 -6.03 -23.31
N ASN A 99 5.35 -6.74 -22.17
CA ASN A 99 4.72 -6.33 -20.90
C ASN A 99 5.54 -5.33 -20.04
N LYS A 100 6.69 -4.84 -20.52
CA LYS A 100 7.40 -3.74 -19.86
C LYS A 100 6.84 -2.41 -20.37
N ARG A 101 5.81 -1.88 -19.70
CA ARG A 101 5.25 -0.56 -20.03
C ARG A 101 6.25 0.54 -19.70
N VAL A 102 6.82 1.18 -20.72
CA VAL A 102 7.60 2.42 -20.56
C VAL A 102 6.67 3.59 -20.82
N VAL A 103 6.55 4.50 -19.87
CA VAL A 103 5.78 5.73 -20.04
C VAL A 103 6.71 6.79 -20.65
N VAL A 104 6.33 7.35 -21.79
CA VAL A 104 7.07 8.44 -22.46
C VAL A 104 6.17 9.67 -22.46
N GLU A 105 6.66 10.77 -21.89
CA GLU A 105 6.01 12.08 -21.91
C GLU A 105 6.33 12.79 -23.23
N ARG A 106 5.34 13.48 -23.83
CA ARG A 106 5.48 14.13 -25.14
C ARG A 106 5.78 15.62 -25.03
N GLU A 107 6.70 16.12 -25.86
CA GLU A 107 6.86 17.54 -26.19
C GLU A 107 5.99 17.87 -27.43
N GLU A 108 5.30 19.00 -27.40
CA GLU A 108 4.30 19.39 -28.41
C GLU A 108 4.89 19.46 -29.84
N GLY A 109 4.17 18.90 -30.81
CA GLY A 109 4.46 19.08 -32.24
C GLY A 109 5.20 17.95 -32.98
N GLY A 110 5.71 16.91 -32.31
CA GLY A 110 6.38 15.79 -32.98
C GLY A 110 5.43 14.74 -33.57
N LEU A 111 5.50 14.44 -34.86
CA LEU A 111 4.74 13.35 -35.49
C LEU A 111 5.07 12.01 -34.81
N MET A 112 4.11 11.46 -34.05
CA MET A 112 4.27 10.16 -33.36
C MET A 112 3.88 8.98 -34.25
N ILE A 113 4.26 9.00 -35.52
CA ILE A 113 3.91 7.98 -36.51
C ILE A 113 5.09 7.05 -36.75
N CYS A 114 4.81 5.77 -36.99
CA CYS A 114 5.81 4.76 -37.24
C CYS A 114 6.64 5.11 -38.48
N CYS A 115 7.97 5.09 -38.35
CA CYS A 115 8.85 5.45 -39.46
C CYS A 115 8.89 4.43 -40.61
N ILE A 116 8.27 3.26 -40.44
CA ILE A 116 8.18 2.22 -41.48
C ILE A 116 6.94 2.41 -42.34
N CYS A 117 5.75 2.46 -41.72
CA CYS A 117 4.50 2.55 -42.46
C CYS A 117 3.98 3.98 -42.63
N LEU A 118 4.48 4.94 -41.84
CA LEU A 118 4.07 6.35 -41.85
C LEU A 118 2.56 6.56 -41.67
N ASP A 119 1.89 5.57 -41.07
CA ASP A 119 0.42 5.47 -40.99
C ASP A 119 -0.01 5.29 -39.53
N ARG A 120 0.51 4.25 -38.88
CA ARG A 120 0.14 3.91 -37.50
C ARG A 120 0.99 4.65 -36.46
N PRO A 121 0.41 4.96 -35.28
CA PRO A 121 1.16 5.60 -34.21
C PRO A 121 2.28 4.70 -33.69
N MET A 122 3.36 5.32 -33.22
CA MET A 122 4.45 4.64 -32.54
C MET A 122 3.94 4.05 -31.22
N ALA A 123 4.23 2.77 -31.00
CA ALA A 123 3.81 2.02 -29.81
C ALA A 123 4.96 1.21 -29.21
N MET A 124 6.12 1.20 -29.86
CA MET A 124 7.25 0.34 -29.56
C MET A 124 8.53 1.17 -29.46
N ALA A 125 9.28 0.98 -28.36
CA ALA A 125 10.62 1.52 -28.20
C ALA A 125 11.68 0.42 -28.25
N VAL A 126 12.80 0.76 -28.88
CA VAL A 126 13.97 -0.12 -29.04
C VAL A 126 14.84 -0.06 -27.79
N LEU A 127 15.35 -1.20 -27.30
CA LEU A 127 16.38 -1.28 -26.28
C LEU A 127 17.75 -1.60 -26.90
N PRO A 128 18.86 -1.04 -26.37
CA PRO A 128 18.95 -0.23 -25.14
C PRO A 128 18.67 1.27 -25.31
N CYS A 129 18.59 1.77 -26.54
CA CYS A 129 18.56 3.23 -26.82
C CYS A 129 17.25 3.96 -26.44
N ARG A 130 16.17 3.23 -26.15
CA ARG A 130 14.83 3.69 -25.77
C ARG A 130 14.10 4.58 -26.78
N HIS A 131 14.55 4.63 -28.02
CA HIS A 131 13.89 5.39 -29.08
C HIS A 131 12.54 4.76 -29.45
N PRO A 132 11.42 5.51 -29.38
CA PRO A 132 10.14 5.09 -29.95
C PRO A 132 10.20 5.25 -31.47
N VAL A 133 9.96 4.16 -32.22
CA VAL A 133 10.16 4.17 -33.70
C VAL A 133 9.12 3.38 -34.47
N PHE A 134 8.56 2.32 -33.88
CA PHE A 134 7.71 1.37 -34.60
C PHE A 134 6.29 1.35 -34.03
N CYS A 135 5.31 1.04 -34.88
CA CYS A 135 4.03 0.51 -34.43
C CYS A 135 4.17 -0.99 -34.10
N ARG A 136 3.16 -1.57 -33.42
CA ARG A 136 3.17 -3.00 -33.02
C ARG A 136 3.36 -3.96 -34.20
N GLU A 137 2.73 -3.69 -35.33
CA GLU A 137 2.80 -4.60 -36.49
C GLU A 137 4.16 -4.53 -37.18
N CYS A 138 4.70 -3.32 -37.34
CA CYS A 138 6.00 -3.12 -37.97
C CYS A 138 7.15 -3.61 -37.09
N SER A 139 7.03 -3.56 -35.76
CA SER A 139 8.05 -4.11 -34.85
C SER A 139 8.18 -5.63 -35.00
N ASP A 140 7.06 -6.36 -35.14
CA ASP A 140 7.10 -7.81 -35.33
C ASP A 140 7.80 -8.19 -36.64
N ALA A 141 7.51 -7.45 -37.71
CA ALA A 141 8.19 -7.64 -39.00
C ALA A 141 9.67 -7.28 -38.95
N TRP A 142 10.04 -6.26 -38.16
CA TRP A 142 11.43 -5.86 -37.96
C TRP A 142 12.22 -6.91 -37.18
N MET A 143 11.66 -7.45 -36.09
CA MET A 143 12.32 -8.45 -35.23
C MET A 143 12.53 -9.80 -35.91
N ARG A 144 11.80 -10.10 -37.00
CA ARG A 144 12.04 -11.30 -37.83
C ARG A 144 13.27 -11.20 -38.74
N ARG A 145 13.88 -10.01 -38.86
CA ARG A 145 15.08 -9.81 -39.68
C ARG A 145 16.31 -10.39 -38.98
N PRO A 146 17.37 -10.70 -39.74
CA PRO A 146 18.66 -11.09 -39.17
C PRO A 146 19.17 -10.03 -38.16
N PRO A 147 19.81 -10.43 -37.04
CA PRO A 147 20.29 -9.51 -36.01
C PRO A 147 21.30 -8.47 -36.53
N ASP A 148 22.12 -8.85 -37.51
CA ASP A 148 23.10 -8.01 -38.21
C ASP A 148 22.45 -6.87 -39.02
N GLN A 149 21.15 -6.97 -39.29
CA GLN A 149 20.38 -5.98 -40.05
C GLN A 149 19.35 -5.23 -39.18
N SER A 150 19.28 -5.56 -37.89
CA SER A 150 18.30 -5.04 -36.94
C SER A 150 18.89 -3.89 -36.13
N MET A 151 18.95 -2.71 -36.75
CA MET A 151 19.51 -1.48 -36.15
C MET A 151 18.41 -0.43 -35.89
N CYS A 152 18.55 0.37 -34.83
CA CYS A 152 17.61 1.45 -34.54
C CYS A 152 17.61 2.48 -35.69
N PRO A 153 16.46 2.83 -36.28
CA PRO A 153 16.41 3.85 -37.33
C PRO A 153 16.86 5.24 -36.89
N ILE A 154 16.76 5.56 -35.60
CA ILE A 154 17.13 6.87 -35.05
C ILE A 154 18.63 6.94 -34.77
N CYS A 155 19.15 6.06 -33.91
CA CYS A 155 20.53 6.15 -33.45
C CYS A 155 21.49 5.16 -34.11
N ARG A 156 21.00 4.28 -34.99
CA ARG A 156 21.77 3.19 -35.61
C ARG A 156 22.50 2.31 -34.58
N GLY A 157 21.97 2.21 -33.36
CA GLY A 157 22.44 1.28 -32.34
C GLY A 157 21.85 -0.12 -32.55
N PRO A 158 22.44 -1.16 -31.95
CA PRO A 158 21.89 -2.52 -31.99
C PRO A 158 20.51 -2.57 -31.34
N VAL A 159 19.61 -3.37 -31.92
CA VAL A 159 18.29 -3.69 -31.34
C VAL A 159 18.40 -5.02 -30.62
N GLU A 160 18.39 -5.00 -29.29
CA GLU A 160 18.40 -6.22 -28.47
C GLU A 160 16.97 -6.70 -28.19
N GLU A 161 16.08 -5.76 -27.87
CA GLU A 161 14.69 -6.02 -27.53
C GLU A 161 13.82 -4.81 -27.93
N MET A 162 12.52 -5.01 -28.09
CA MET A 162 11.55 -3.93 -28.21
C MET A 162 10.46 -4.06 -27.15
N VAL A 163 10.09 -2.93 -26.54
CA VAL A 163 9.11 -2.87 -25.46
C VAL A 163 7.97 -1.94 -25.80
N LEU A 164 6.77 -2.24 -25.27
CA LEU A 164 5.62 -1.40 -25.47
C LEU A 164 5.78 -0.07 -24.72
N VAL A 165 5.57 1.03 -25.43
CA VAL A 165 5.48 2.36 -24.82
C VAL A 165 4.05 2.81 -24.67
N HIS A 166 3.73 3.40 -23.52
CA HIS A 166 2.50 4.14 -23.30
C HIS A 166 2.84 5.64 -23.41
N ILE A 167 2.50 6.24 -24.53
CA ILE A 167 2.72 7.68 -24.76
C ILE A 167 1.55 8.43 -24.12
N VAL A 168 1.85 9.28 -23.14
CA VAL A 168 0.88 10.17 -22.50
C VAL A 168 1.10 11.58 -23.01
N ASN A 169 0.04 12.18 -23.57
CA ASN A 169 0.02 13.60 -23.89
C ASN A 169 -0.26 14.37 -22.59
N LYS A 170 0.56 15.40 -22.28
CA LYS A 170 0.37 16.22 -21.07
C LYS A 170 -0.82 17.17 -21.18
N ASP A 171 -1.37 17.36 -22.38
CA ASP A 171 -2.46 18.29 -22.64
C ASP A 171 -3.77 17.50 -22.78
N ARG A 172 -4.45 17.32 -21.66
CA ARG A 172 -5.81 16.77 -21.63
C ARG A 172 -6.78 17.81 -22.17
N GLU A 173 -7.17 17.68 -23.42
CA GLU A 173 -8.58 17.67 -23.85
C GLU A 173 -8.69 17.22 -25.31
N GLN A 174 -9.39 16.10 -25.50
CA GLN A 174 -9.99 15.67 -26.76
C GLN A 174 -9.03 15.37 -27.93
N GLN A 175 -8.63 14.10 -28.04
CA GLN A 175 -8.82 13.32 -29.27
C GLN A 175 -8.46 11.85 -28.99
N SER A 176 -9.48 11.09 -28.63
CA SER A 176 -9.50 9.65 -28.80
C SER A 176 -9.39 9.34 -30.30
N CYS A 177 -8.22 8.94 -30.77
CA CYS A 177 -8.07 8.35 -32.11
C CYS A 177 -8.55 6.89 -32.15
N PHE A 178 -9.72 6.62 -31.60
CA PHE A 178 -10.55 5.49 -32.01
C PHE A 178 -11.59 6.05 -32.98
N ALA A 179 -11.27 6.06 -34.27
CA ALA A 179 -12.28 6.11 -35.31
C ALA A 179 -12.69 4.66 -35.62
N PRO A 180 -13.92 4.23 -35.34
CA PRO A 180 -14.45 3.00 -35.93
C PRO A 180 -14.82 3.29 -37.39
N LEU A 181 -14.42 2.40 -38.30
CA LEU A 181 -14.99 2.28 -39.64
C LEU A 181 -16.34 1.54 -39.56
#